data_AF-A0A6A8AT68-F1
#
_entry.id   AF-A0A6A8AT68-F1
#
_cell.length_a   1.000
_cell.length_b   1.000
_cell.length_c   1.000
_cell.angle_alpha   90.00
_cell.angle_beta   90.00
_cell.angle_gamma   90.00
#
_symmetry.space_group_name_H-M   'P 1'
#
loop_
_entity.id
_entity.type
_entity.pdbx_description
1 polymer ?
#
loop_
_entity_poly.entity_id
_entity_poly.type
_entity_poly.pdbx_seq_one_letter_code
_entity_poly.pdbx_strand_id
1 'polypeptide(L)'
;MPVVIVLLLSSARASGISSLMFSPLVGAFMGMAVPFDNGILSAFSPCITVWVSAVGVLSDVSDKMAWSPGWPLDVSGEVVLSPVWPLDVSGKTVLIPTRLANCPMAAMVDVEGLRKLKAQCHNAAVVSYVNTTADVKAESDICCTSANAAKVVNSLEEDEIIFVPDSNLAHYVMRHTDKKIIPWNGWCYVHNKFSPEGLIRAKAMHLAAKVLVHPECIPEVVDLADEVFSTTGMVNYVKQSPDKTFIIATEIGVIERLKLEFPEKVFFQAPPGGTC
;
A
#
# COMPACT_ATOMS: atom_id res chain seq x y z
N MET A 1 -16.21 -28.12 1.96
CA MET A 1 -16.44 -26.79 2.59
C MET A 1 -16.52 -25.77 1.47
N PRO A 2 -17.65 -25.05 1.30
CA PRO A 2 -17.78 -24.14 0.17
C PRO A 2 -16.90 -22.91 0.40
N VAL A 3 -16.10 -22.58 -0.62
CA VAL A 3 -15.28 -21.37 -0.68
C VAL A 3 -16.19 -20.20 -1.06
N VAL A 4 -16.33 -19.21 -0.19
CA VAL A 4 -17.10 -17.98 -0.48
C VAL A 4 -16.18 -17.03 -1.23
N ILE A 5 -16.46 -16.82 -2.51
CA ILE A 5 -15.82 -15.81 -3.35
C ILE A 5 -16.47 -14.46 -3.04
N VAL A 6 -15.68 -13.48 -2.58
CA VAL A 6 -16.15 -12.10 -2.40
C VAL A 6 -16.17 -11.40 -3.75
N LEU A 7 -17.32 -11.40 -4.41
CA LEU A 7 -17.65 -10.49 -5.49
C LEU A 7 -18.10 -9.16 -4.88
N LEU A 8 -17.30 -8.10 -5.03
CA LEU A 8 -17.77 -6.73 -4.81
C LEU A 8 -18.76 -6.38 -5.92
N LEU A 9 -20.04 -6.70 -5.73
CA LEU A 9 -21.12 -6.16 -6.54
C LEU A 9 -21.37 -4.72 -6.08
N SER A 10 -20.95 -3.74 -6.88
CA SER A 10 -21.42 -2.37 -6.69
C SER A 10 -22.91 -2.33 -7.03
N SER A 11 -23.77 -2.18 -6.03
CA SER A 11 -25.16 -1.81 -6.28
C SER A 11 -25.20 -0.34 -6.67
N ALA A 12 -25.16 -0.06 -7.98
CA ALA A 12 -25.57 1.23 -8.49
C ALA A 12 -27.06 1.40 -8.17
N ARG A 13 -27.40 2.30 -7.24
CA ARG A 13 -28.77 2.79 -7.11
C ARG A 13 -29.07 3.63 -8.35
N ALA A 14 -29.73 3.01 -9.32
CA ALA A 14 -30.39 3.72 -10.41
C ALA A 14 -31.65 4.40 -9.85
N SER A 15 -31.61 5.71 -9.67
CA SER A 15 -32.81 6.55 -9.67
C SER A 15 -33.42 6.48 -11.07
N GLY A 16 -34.66 6.01 -11.14
CA GLY A 16 -35.29 5.58 -12.38
C GLY A 16 -35.49 6.67 -13.42
N ILE A 17 -35.40 6.26 -14.69
CA ILE A 17 -36.27 6.65 -15.82
C ILE A 17 -36.25 5.47 -16.82
N SER A 18 -37.45 4.95 -17.09
CA SER A 18 -37.96 4.28 -18.30
C SER A 18 -37.03 3.49 -19.24
N SER A 19 -37.30 2.17 -19.32
CA SER A 19 -37.37 1.32 -20.52
C SER A 19 -36.42 1.60 -21.71
N LEU A 20 -35.50 0.66 -22.00
CA LEU A 20 -35.23 0.15 -23.36
C LEU A 20 -34.30 -1.07 -23.29
N MET A 21 -34.55 -1.99 -24.23
CA MET A 21 -34.11 -3.39 -24.31
C MET A 21 -32.60 -3.62 -24.30
N PHE A 22 -32.14 -4.70 -23.63
CA PHE A 22 -30.94 -5.45 -24.05
C PHE A 22 -31.12 -6.97 -23.82
N SER A 23 -30.70 -7.72 -24.85
CA SER A 23 -30.88 -9.17 -25.08
C SER A 23 -29.86 -10.04 -24.32
N PRO A 24 -30.17 -11.29 -23.92
CA PRO A 24 -29.24 -12.18 -23.22
C PRO A 24 -28.54 -13.16 -24.19
N LEU A 25 -27.24 -13.01 -24.36
CA LEU A 25 -26.28 -14.00 -24.89
C LEU A 25 -24.95 -13.59 -24.22
N VAL A 26 -24.35 -14.35 -23.31
CA VAL A 26 -23.74 -15.65 -23.52
C VAL A 26 -23.72 -16.40 -22.18
N GLY A 27 -24.26 -17.61 -22.18
CA GLY A 27 -24.22 -18.53 -21.05
C GLY A 27 -22.96 -19.39 -21.02
N ALA A 28 -22.69 -19.88 -19.81
CA ALA A 28 -22.21 -21.22 -19.47
C ALA A 28 -21.07 -21.83 -20.31
N PHE A 29 -19.90 -22.02 -19.68
CA PHE A 29 -19.16 -23.28 -19.84
C PHE A 29 -18.79 -23.86 -18.48
N MET A 30 -19.43 -25.00 -18.22
CA MET A 30 -19.23 -25.94 -17.14
C MET A 30 -17.92 -26.69 -17.34
N GLY A 31 -17.32 -27.13 -16.24
CA GLY A 31 -16.02 -27.78 -16.21
C GLY A 31 -15.91 -29.02 -17.08
N MET A 32 -14.72 -29.21 -17.65
CA MET A 32 -14.23 -30.51 -18.11
C MET A 32 -13.03 -30.88 -17.26
N ALA A 33 -13.21 -31.95 -16.47
CA ALA A 33 -12.13 -32.68 -15.86
C ALA A 33 -11.30 -33.35 -16.97
N VAL A 34 -9.98 -33.18 -16.93
CA VAL A 34 -9.04 -33.90 -17.79
C VAL A 34 -8.38 -34.99 -16.93
N PRO A 35 -8.31 -36.26 -17.38
CA PRO A 35 -7.64 -37.32 -16.62
C PRO A 35 -6.13 -37.09 -16.61
N PHE A 36 -5.53 -37.29 -15.44
CA PHE A 36 -4.08 -37.26 -15.24
C PHE A 36 -3.47 -38.63 -15.60
N ASP A 37 -2.51 -38.64 -16.53
CA ASP A 37 -1.55 -39.73 -16.68
C ASP A 37 -0.15 -39.16 -16.91
N ASN A 38 0.74 -39.45 -15.95
CA ASN A 38 2.20 -39.42 -15.96
C ASN A 38 2.95 -38.35 -16.79
N GLY A 39 3.42 -37.29 -16.12
CA GLY A 39 4.48 -36.42 -16.63
C GLY A 39 4.61 -35.12 -15.85
N ILE A 40 5.77 -34.89 -15.23
CA ILE A 40 6.13 -33.70 -14.45
C ILE A 40 5.95 -32.41 -15.26
N LEU A 41 5.24 -31.39 -14.72
CA LEU A 41 5.50 -29.94 -14.93
C LEU A 41 4.64 -29.04 -14.02
N SER A 42 5.35 -28.25 -13.20
CA SER A 42 4.99 -27.01 -12.48
C SER A 42 3.52 -26.71 -12.13
N ALA A 43 3.14 -26.98 -10.88
CA ALA A 43 1.95 -26.42 -10.25
C ALA A 43 2.16 -24.92 -9.94
N PHE A 44 1.61 -24.03 -10.77
CA PHE A 44 1.28 -22.67 -10.32
C PHE A 44 -0.01 -22.75 -9.50
N SER A 45 0.12 -22.55 -8.19
CA SER A 45 -0.99 -22.64 -7.25
C SER A 45 -1.95 -21.45 -7.42
N PRO A 46 -3.25 -21.67 -7.68
CA PRO A 46 -4.27 -20.60 -7.75
C PRO A 46 -4.39 -19.77 -6.47
N CYS A 47 -3.90 -20.28 -5.33
CA CYS A 47 -3.90 -19.58 -4.05
C CYS A 47 -2.97 -18.36 -4.03
N ILE A 48 -1.90 -18.35 -4.83
CA ILE A 48 -0.93 -17.25 -4.87
C ILE A 48 -1.56 -16.03 -5.55
N THR A 49 -2.27 -16.23 -6.68
CA THR A 49 -2.90 -15.15 -7.45
C THR A 49 -3.98 -14.39 -6.65
N VAL A 50 -4.73 -15.09 -5.80
CA VAL A 50 -5.76 -14.47 -4.94
C VAL A 50 -5.12 -13.63 -3.83
N TRP A 51 -3.98 -14.06 -3.29
CA TRP A 51 -3.25 -13.32 -2.27
C TRP A 51 -2.58 -12.05 -2.81
N VAL A 52 -1.94 -12.13 -3.98
CA VAL A 52 -1.33 -10.97 -4.66
C VAL A 52 -2.37 -9.90 -4.95
N SER A 53 -3.58 -10.32 -5.35
CA SER A 53 -4.72 -9.41 -5.55
C SER A 53 -5.15 -8.72 -4.25
N ALA A 54 -5.16 -9.42 -3.11
CA ALA A 54 -5.55 -8.83 -1.83
C ALA A 54 -4.54 -7.79 -1.31
N VAL A 55 -3.23 -8.03 -1.45
CA VAL A 55 -2.19 -7.09 -1.01
C VAL A 55 -2.13 -5.84 -1.93
N GLY A 56 -2.25 -6.03 -3.24
CA GLY A 56 -2.36 -4.94 -4.22
C GLY A 56 -3.65 -4.13 -4.04
N VAL A 57 -4.77 -4.78 -3.71
CA VAL A 57 -6.03 -4.11 -3.42
C VAL A 57 -5.97 -3.34 -2.11
N LEU A 58 -5.32 -3.84 -1.04
CA LEU A 58 -5.28 -3.14 0.25
C LEU A 58 -4.42 -1.86 0.22
N SER A 59 -3.28 -1.89 -0.47
CA SER A 59 -2.46 -0.69 -0.68
C SER A 59 -3.16 0.33 -1.59
N ASP A 60 -3.79 -0.13 -2.67
CA ASP A 60 -4.62 0.71 -3.56
C ASP A 60 -5.85 1.30 -2.84
N VAL A 61 -6.48 0.53 -1.94
CA VAL A 61 -7.65 0.95 -1.16
C VAL A 61 -7.26 2.04 -0.17
N SER A 62 -6.14 1.89 0.52
CA SER A 62 -5.62 2.94 1.41
C SER A 62 -5.22 4.21 0.64
N ASP A 63 -4.62 4.08 -0.54
CA ASP A 63 -4.23 5.23 -1.39
C ASP A 63 -5.45 5.98 -1.98
N LYS A 64 -6.61 5.33 -2.09
CA LYS A 64 -7.83 5.87 -2.73
C LYS A 64 -8.91 6.35 -1.76
N MET A 65 -8.72 6.20 -0.44
CA MET A 65 -9.76 6.52 0.55
C MET A 65 -9.61 7.94 1.12
N ALA A 66 -10.72 8.69 1.09
CA ALA A 66 -10.82 10.05 1.62
C ALA A 66 -11.04 10.03 3.15
N TRP A 67 -10.35 10.92 3.85
CA TRP A 67 -10.49 11.14 5.30
C TRP A 67 -11.74 11.97 5.62
N SER A 68 -12.46 11.61 6.69
CA SER A 68 -13.59 12.37 7.24
C SER A 68 -13.38 12.61 8.74
N PRO A 69 -13.44 13.85 9.24
CA PRO A 69 -13.33 14.15 10.67
C PRO A 69 -14.62 13.79 11.43
N GLY A 70 -14.46 13.15 12.60
CA GLY A 70 -15.52 12.88 13.57
C GLY A 70 -16.09 11.47 13.50
N TRP A 71 -15.81 10.64 14.52
CA TRP A 71 -16.33 9.27 14.60
C TRP A 71 -17.19 9.06 15.85
N PRO A 72 -18.42 8.52 15.74
CA PRO A 72 -19.11 7.97 16.89
C PRO A 72 -18.62 6.55 17.18
N LEU A 73 -18.23 6.30 18.43
CA LEU A 73 -18.10 4.96 18.98
C LEU A 73 -19.49 4.32 19.08
N ASP A 74 -19.66 3.16 18.44
CA ASP A 74 -20.38 1.96 18.92
C ASP A 74 -21.04 1.22 17.76
N VAL A 75 -20.68 -0.05 17.56
CA VAL A 75 -21.68 -1.11 17.38
C VAL A 75 -21.10 -2.50 17.70
N SER A 76 -21.75 -3.12 18.67
CA SER A 76 -21.73 -4.53 19.04
C SER A 76 -21.73 -5.52 17.85
N GLY A 77 -20.85 -6.53 17.94
CA GLY A 77 -20.73 -7.68 17.05
C GLY A 77 -19.27 -7.87 16.67
N GLU A 78 -18.71 -9.08 16.77
CA GLU A 78 -17.27 -9.34 16.58
C GLU A 78 -16.79 -8.95 15.16
N VAL A 79 -16.42 -7.69 14.99
CA VAL A 79 -15.72 -7.17 13.82
C VAL A 79 -14.24 -7.15 14.17
N VAL A 80 -13.46 -8.02 13.53
CA VAL A 80 -11.99 -7.99 13.66
C VAL A 80 -11.48 -6.91 12.71
N LEU A 81 -11.53 -5.66 13.15
CA LEU A 81 -10.79 -4.59 12.51
C LEU A 81 -9.31 -4.81 12.82
N SER A 82 -8.46 -4.90 11.79
CA SER A 82 -7.02 -4.78 12.01
C SER A 82 -6.79 -3.41 12.61
N PRO A 83 -6.02 -3.30 13.70
CA PRO A 83 -5.83 -2.04 14.40
C PRO A 83 -5.23 -0.96 13.48
N VAL A 84 -4.63 -1.34 12.34
CA VAL A 84 -3.95 -0.45 11.41
C VAL A 84 -4.91 0.27 10.44
N TRP A 85 -6.08 -0.31 10.14
CA TRP A 85 -6.94 0.12 9.03
C TRP A 85 -8.35 0.53 9.50
N PRO A 86 -8.51 1.61 10.29
CA PRO A 86 -9.83 2.14 10.56
C PRO A 86 -10.38 2.79 9.28
N LEU A 87 -11.38 2.14 8.71
CA LEU A 87 -12.13 2.58 7.54
C LEU A 87 -13.52 3.04 7.98
N ASP A 88 -14.09 4.06 7.34
CA ASP A 88 -15.52 4.37 7.52
C ASP A 88 -16.33 3.28 6.86
N VAL A 89 -16.71 2.33 7.69
CA VAL A 89 -17.49 1.17 7.34
C VAL A 89 -18.82 1.22 8.08
N SER A 90 -19.31 2.41 8.42
CA SER A 90 -20.60 2.59 9.08
C SER A 90 -21.69 1.75 8.38
N GLY A 91 -22.30 0.85 9.16
CA GLY A 91 -23.31 -0.09 8.67
C GLY A 91 -22.81 -1.24 7.79
N LYS A 92 -21.50 -1.50 7.71
CA LYS A 92 -20.88 -2.59 6.93
C LYS A 92 -20.03 -3.48 7.83
N THR A 93 -20.09 -4.79 7.58
CA THR A 93 -19.17 -5.76 8.20
C THR A 93 -17.87 -5.82 7.40
N VAL A 94 -16.73 -5.62 8.07
CA VAL A 94 -15.40 -5.81 7.50
C VAL A 94 -14.80 -7.10 8.03
N LEU A 95 -14.32 -7.95 7.13
CA LEU A 95 -13.73 -9.24 7.46
C LEU A 95 -12.26 -9.27 7.02
N ILE A 96 -11.38 -9.66 7.94
CA ILE A 96 -9.98 -9.91 7.66
C ILE A 96 -9.77 -11.43 7.69
N PRO A 97 -9.24 -12.04 6.61
CA PRO A 97 -9.12 -13.50 6.51
C PRO A 97 -8.28 -14.13 7.63
N THR A 98 -7.34 -13.38 8.21
CA THR A 98 -6.52 -13.82 9.32
C THR A 98 -6.17 -12.66 10.26
N ARG A 99 -6.26 -12.90 11.57
CA ARG A 99 -5.86 -11.92 12.60
C ARG A 99 -4.34 -11.66 12.62
N LEU A 100 -3.57 -12.52 11.95
CA LEU A 100 -2.11 -12.41 11.88
C LEU A 100 -1.63 -11.39 10.84
N ALA A 101 -2.51 -10.93 9.94
CA ALA A 101 -2.18 -9.91 8.95
C ALA A 101 -2.09 -8.53 9.63
N ASN A 102 -0.88 -8.18 10.08
CA ASN A 102 -0.58 -6.92 10.76
C ASN A 102 0.67 -6.27 10.16
N CYS A 103 0.81 -4.96 10.36
CA CYS A 103 2.01 -4.21 10.00
C CYS A 103 2.90 -4.04 11.24
N PRO A 104 4.09 -4.66 11.32
CA PRO A 104 4.98 -4.48 12.46
C PRO A 104 5.42 -3.03 12.66
N MET A 105 5.57 -2.27 11.58
CA MET A 105 5.92 -0.85 11.63
C MET A 105 4.82 -0.01 12.32
N ALA A 106 3.55 -0.34 12.10
CA ALA A 106 2.44 0.36 12.76
C ALA A 106 2.43 0.17 14.29
N ALA A 107 3.05 -0.90 14.78
CA ALA A 107 3.21 -1.17 16.21
C ALA A 107 4.48 -0.52 16.81
N MET A 108 5.31 0.16 16.00
CA MET A 108 6.52 0.85 16.48
C MET A 108 6.22 2.22 17.12
N VAL A 109 5.00 2.72 16.97
CA VAL A 109 4.50 3.92 17.64
C VAL A 109 3.38 3.55 18.59
N ASP A 110 3.47 4.03 19.83
CA ASP A 110 2.43 3.88 20.84
C ASP A 110 1.88 5.24 21.27
N VAL A 111 0.64 5.23 21.76
CA VAL A 111 -0.10 6.44 22.13
C VAL A 111 0.58 7.20 23.27
N GLU A 112 1.16 6.50 24.23
CA GLU A 112 1.80 7.14 25.39
C GLU A 112 3.08 7.87 24.96
N GLY A 113 3.91 7.22 24.14
CA GLY A 113 5.09 7.80 23.52
C GLY A 113 4.75 9.01 22.65
N LEU A 114 3.72 8.91 21.81
CA LEU A 114 3.28 10.04 20.98
C LEU A 114 2.80 11.22 21.84
N ARG A 115 2.00 10.99 22.88
CA ARG A 115 1.56 12.04 23.81
C ARG A 115 2.74 12.71 24.52
N LYS A 116 3.75 11.94 24.94
CA LYS A 116 4.98 12.49 25.53
C LYS A 116 5.73 13.38 24.55
N LEU A 117 5.84 12.96 23.29
CA LEU A 117 6.49 13.76 22.24
C LEU A 117 5.70 15.05 21.93
N LYS A 118 4.37 14.97 21.81
CA LYS A 118 3.49 16.15 21.67
C LYS A 118 3.70 17.16 22.80
N ALA A 119 3.81 16.69 24.04
CA ALA A 119 4.08 17.55 25.19
C ALA A 119 5.46 18.23 25.16
N GLN A 120 6.41 17.72 24.38
CA GLN A 120 7.73 18.36 24.16
C GLN A 120 7.73 19.34 22.99
N CYS A 121 6.68 19.32 22.14
CA CYS A 121 6.59 20.06 20.89
C CYS A 121 5.25 20.82 20.83
N HIS A 122 5.09 21.85 21.67
CA HIS A 122 3.80 22.51 21.93
C HIS A 122 3.03 23.07 20.70
N ASN A 123 3.69 23.31 19.56
CA ASN A 123 3.07 23.83 18.34
C ASN A 123 3.19 22.89 17.13
N ALA A 124 3.60 21.64 17.33
CA ALA A 124 3.77 20.71 16.23
C ALA A 124 2.47 19.99 15.88
N ALA A 125 2.08 20.00 14.60
CA ALA A 125 1.01 19.14 14.11
C ALA A 125 1.50 17.70 13.98
N VAL A 126 0.63 16.73 14.22
CA VAL A 126 0.90 15.31 14.12
C VAL A 126 0.35 14.77 12.81
N VAL A 127 1.25 14.34 11.93
CA VAL A 127 0.94 13.66 10.68
C VAL A 127 1.20 12.17 10.85
N SER A 128 0.14 11.37 10.77
CA SER A 128 0.25 9.90 10.80
C SER A 128 0.22 9.31 9.41
N TYR A 129 1.22 8.52 9.07
CA TYR A 129 1.11 7.58 7.96
C TYR A 129 -0.03 6.58 8.26
N VAL A 130 -0.77 6.16 7.23
CA VAL A 130 -1.85 5.17 7.36
C VAL A 130 -1.41 3.88 8.06
N ASN A 131 -0.14 3.52 8.01
CA ASN A 131 0.45 2.40 8.73
C ASN A 131 0.68 2.75 10.21
N THR A 132 -0.40 3.03 10.94
CA THR A 132 -0.47 3.35 12.39
C THR A 132 -1.70 2.70 12.99
N THR A 133 -1.76 2.52 14.31
CA THR A 133 -3.00 2.02 14.94
C THR A 133 -4.11 3.08 14.94
N ALA A 134 -5.36 2.66 15.11
CA ALA A 134 -6.51 3.56 15.27
C ALA A 134 -6.33 4.50 16.47
N ASP A 135 -5.77 4.00 17.58
CA ASP A 135 -5.53 4.82 18.77
C ASP A 135 -4.48 5.91 18.51
N VAL A 136 -3.47 5.63 17.69
CA VAL A 136 -2.47 6.63 17.27
C VAL A 136 -3.09 7.65 16.30
N LYS A 137 -3.96 7.20 15.39
CA LYS A 137 -4.70 8.11 14.50
C LYS A 137 -5.62 9.06 15.28
N ALA A 138 -6.20 8.62 16.39
CA ALA A 138 -7.01 9.47 17.27
C ALA A 138 -6.21 10.61 17.93
N GLU A 139 -4.88 10.48 18.01
CA GLU A 139 -3.97 11.51 18.49
C GLU A 139 -3.39 12.40 17.39
N SER A 140 -3.76 12.14 16.13
CA SER A 140 -3.18 12.80 14.95
C SER A 140 -4.09 13.89 14.41
N ASP A 141 -3.49 14.96 13.91
CA ASP A 141 -4.22 16.06 13.26
C ASP A 141 -4.66 15.68 11.84
N ILE A 142 -3.82 14.91 11.13
CA ILE A 142 -4.14 14.42 9.78
C ILE A 142 -3.40 13.12 9.46
N CYS A 143 -3.98 12.32 8.57
CA CYS A 143 -3.34 11.12 8.03
C CYS A 143 -2.81 11.33 6.61
N CYS A 144 -1.77 10.59 6.23
CA CYS A 144 -1.22 10.57 4.88
C CYS A 144 -0.93 9.16 4.38
N THR A 145 -0.68 9.01 3.08
CA THR A 145 -0.08 7.81 2.48
C THR A 145 1.25 8.16 1.83
N SER A 146 2.02 7.15 1.39
CA SER A 146 3.27 7.38 0.65
C SER A 146 3.05 8.16 -0.66
N ALA A 147 1.81 8.19 -1.19
CA ALA A 147 1.45 8.93 -2.38
C ALA A 147 1.25 10.44 -2.16
N ASN A 148 0.91 10.86 -0.94
CA ASN A 148 0.52 12.25 -0.66
C ASN A 148 1.21 12.89 0.55
N ALA A 149 2.11 12.19 1.25
CA ALA A 149 2.74 12.65 2.49
C ALA A 149 3.31 14.08 2.41
N ALA A 150 4.11 14.38 1.39
CA ALA A 150 4.67 15.72 1.21
C ALA A 150 3.59 16.79 0.96
N LYS A 151 2.54 16.46 0.19
CA LYS A 151 1.42 17.36 -0.07
C LYS A 151 0.61 17.64 1.20
N VAL A 152 0.35 16.60 2.00
CA VAL A 152 -0.37 16.71 3.28
C VAL A 152 0.42 17.59 4.25
N VAL A 153 1.71 17.33 4.40
CA VAL A 153 2.59 18.14 5.25
C VAL A 153 2.62 19.61 4.83
N ASN A 154 2.75 19.88 3.52
CA ASN A 154 2.75 21.25 3.00
C ASN A 154 1.38 21.96 3.08
N SER A 155 0.29 21.22 3.34
CA SER A 155 -1.05 21.82 3.47
C SER A 155 -1.36 22.33 4.87
N LEU A 156 -0.57 21.94 5.88
CA LEU A 156 -0.74 22.34 7.27
C LEU A 156 -0.19 23.75 7.51
N GLU A 157 -0.78 24.49 8.43
CA GLU A 157 -0.32 25.84 8.80
C GLU A 157 0.91 25.76 9.73
N GLU A 158 1.05 24.69 10.50
CA GLU A 158 2.11 24.49 11.49
C GLU A 158 3.48 24.29 10.86
N ASP A 159 4.50 25.00 11.34
CA ASP A 159 5.87 24.91 10.84
C ASP A 159 6.65 23.70 11.38
N GLU A 160 6.21 23.13 12.50
CA GLU A 160 6.78 21.89 13.06
C GLU A 160 5.79 20.74 12.88
N ILE A 161 6.29 19.58 12.46
CA ILE A 161 5.47 18.40 12.20
C ILE A 161 6.07 17.19 12.91
N ILE A 162 5.32 16.54 13.79
CA ILE A 162 5.62 15.19 14.27
C ILE A 162 5.12 14.21 13.19
N PHE A 163 6.03 13.43 12.61
CA PHE A 163 5.69 12.47 11.55
C PHE A 163 5.86 11.05 12.05
N VAL A 164 4.78 10.25 12.05
CA VAL A 164 4.79 8.88 12.59
C VAL A 164 4.27 7.83 11.59
N PRO A 165 4.68 6.55 11.68
CA PRO A 165 5.82 6.06 12.46
C PRO A 165 7.11 6.00 11.64
N ASP A 166 7.04 6.17 10.32
CA ASP A 166 8.13 5.83 9.40
C ASP A 166 9.11 6.99 9.23
N SER A 167 10.33 6.81 9.75
CA SER A 167 11.43 7.75 9.63
C SER A 167 11.93 7.92 8.20
N ASN A 168 11.92 6.89 7.36
CA ASN A 168 12.37 6.99 5.96
C ASN A 168 11.38 7.81 5.14
N LEU A 169 10.08 7.58 5.31
CA LEU A 169 9.06 8.42 4.66
C LEU A 169 9.14 9.87 5.16
N ALA A 170 9.38 10.09 6.46
CA ALA A 170 9.61 11.42 7.01
C ALA A 170 10.83 12.10 6.38
N HIS A 171 11.96 11.39 6.24
CA HIS A 171 13.16 11.91 5.57
C HIS A 171 12.91 12.22 4.10
N TYR A 172 12.09 11.42 3.41
CA TYR A 172 11.66 11.73 2.05
C TYR A 172 10.85 13.04 2.03
N VAL A 173 9.89 13.20 2.93
CA VAL A 173 9.07 14.41 3.04
C VAL A 173 9.91 15.66 3.32
N MET A 174 10.95 15.57 4.18
CA MET A 174 11.89 16.67 4.45
C MET A 174 12.57 17.23 3.20
N ARG A 175 12.68 16.45 2.12
CA ARG A 175 13.25 16.91 0.83
C ARG A 175 12.28 17.76 0.01
N HIS A 176 11.02 17.80 0.41
CA HIS A 176 9.91 18.40 -0.34
C HIS A 176 9.13 19.44 0.48
N THR A 177 9.68 19.89 1.61
CA THR A 177 9.06 20.87 2.49
C THR A 177 10.14 21.70 3.18
N ASP A 178 9.81 22.96 3.49
CA ASP A 178 10.64 23.83 4.34
C ASP A 178 10.27 23.72 5.82
N LYS A 179 9.25 22.91 6.16
CA LYS A 179 8.79 22.69 7.53
C LYS A 179 9.76 21.81 8.30
N LYS A 180 9.86 22.02 9.62
CA LYS A 180 10.67 21.22 10.53
C LYS A 180 9.94 19.90 10.83
N ILE A 181 10.45 18.80 10.27
CA ILE A 181 9.91 17.47 10.51
C ILE A 181 10.63 16.82 11.71
N ILE A 182 9.87 16.25 12.63
CA ILE A 182 10.30 15.49 13.80
C ILE A 182 9.90 14.02 13.53
N PRO A 183 10.82 13.22 12.99
CA PRO A 183 10.51 11.84 12.60
C PRO A 183 10.42 10.94 13.83
N TRP A 184 9.40 10.07 13.85
CA TRP A 184 9.37 8.94 14.76
C TRP A 184 10.39 7.88 14.33
N ASN A 185 11.01 7.19 15.28
CA ASN A 185 12.02 6.18 15.00
C ASN A 185 11.40 4.81 14.68
N GLY A 186 10.56 4.75 13.65
CA GLY A 186 10.03 3.52 13.06
C GLY A 186 10.47 3.36 11.61
N TRP A 187 10.33 2.14 11.08
CA TRP A 187 10.73 1.81 9.71
C TRP A 187 10.06 0.51 9.24
N CYS A 188 9.92 0.37 7.91
CA CYS A 188 9.41 -0.85 7.31
C CYS A 188 10.55 -1.86 7.10
N TYR A 189 10.47 -3.02 7.75
CA TYR A 189 11.50 -4.08 7.62
C TYR A 189 11.65 -4.61 6.17
N VAL A 190 10.62 -4.45 5.33
CA VAL A 190 10.63 -4.89 3.94
C VAL A 190 11.44 -3.94 3.07
N HIS A 191 11.28 -2.63 3.26
CA HIS A 191 11.96 -1.61 2.47
C HIS A 191 13.34 -1.27 3.01
N ASN A 192 13.54 -1.36 4.33
CA ASN A 192 14.81 -1.04 4.98
C ASN A 192 15.93 -2.04 4.69
N LYS A 193 15.63 -3.20 4.06
CA LYS A 193 16.64 -4.20 3.68
C LYS A 193 17.18 -4.03 2.26
N PHE A 194 16.58 -3.17 1.42
CA PHE A 194 17.16 -2.90 0.11
C PHE A 194 18.55 -2.26 0.29
N SER A 195 19.54 -2.80 -0.42
CA SER A 195 20.93 -2.37 -0.26
C SER A 195 21.34 -1.40 -1.37
N PRO A 196 21.97 -0.25 -1.05
CA PRO A 196 22.52 0.65 -2.06
C PRO A 196 23.49 -0.07 -3.00
N GLU A 197 24.35 -0.93 -2.47
CA GLU A 197 25.32 -1.69 -3.26
C GLU A 197 24.63 -2.71 -4.17
N GLY A 198 23.56 -3.36 -3.68
CA GLY A 198 22.75 -4.27 -4.48
C GLY A 198 22.07 -3.55 -5.63
N LEU A 199 21.54 -2.36 -5.38
CA LEU A 199 20.91 -1.54 -6.41
C LEU A 199 21.93 -1.04 -7.43
N ILE A 200 23.11 -0.58 -7.01
CA ILE A 200 24.22 -0.20 -7.90
C ILE A 200 24.62 -1.37 -8.81
N ARG A 201 24.76 -2.58 -8.26
CA ARG A 201 25.05 -3.78 -9.06
C ARG A 201 23.92 -4.10 -10.04
N ALA A 202 22.67 -4.00 -9.62
CA ALA A 202 21.51 -4.24 -10.48
C ALA A 202 21.48 -3.23 -11.66
N LYS A 203 21.73 -1.94 -11.39
CA LYS A 203 21.85 -0.91 -12.43
C LYS A 203 22.96 -1.22 -13.42
N ALA A 204 24.12 -1.70 -12.95
CA ALA A 204 25.23 -2.08 -13.82
C ALA A 204 24.91 -3.30 -14.71
N MET A 205 24.11 -4.25 -14.24
CA MET A 205 23.67 -5.43 -15.01
C MET A 205 22.53 -5.12 -15.98
N HIS A 206 21.73 -4.09 -15.71
CA HIS A 206 20.56 -3.73 -16.48
C HIS A 206 20.58 -2.23 -16.84
N LEU A 207 21.53 -1.84 -17.69
CA LEU A 207 21.81 -0.42 -18.02
C LEU A 207 20.60 0.34 -18.61
N ALA A 208 19.67 -0.37 -19.26
CA ALA A 208 18.46 0.23 -19.83
C ALA A 208 17.27 0.24 -18.84
N ALA A 209 17.45 -0.28 -17.62
CA ALA A 209 16.36 -0.39 -16.66
C ALA A 209 16.16 0.92 -15.89
N LYS A 210 14.91 1.38 -15.84
CA LYS A 210 14.49 2.46 -14.95
C LYS A 210 14.32 1.96 -13.53
N VAL A 211 14.87 2.68 -12.56
CA VAL A 211 14.85 2.32 -11.14
C VAL A 211 13.71 3.05 -10.44
N LEU A 212 12.70 2.31 -9.99
CA LEU A 212 11.58 2.82 -9.21
C LEU A 212 11.72 2.38 -7.75
N VAL A 213 11.69 3.33 -6.81
CA VAL A 213 11.91 3.08 -5.38
C VAL A 213 10.71 3.57 -4.56
N HIS A 214 10.34 2.81 -3.52
CA HIS A 214 9.31 3.25 -2.57
C HIS A 214 9.93 4.19 -1.52
N PRO A 215 9.26 5.28 -1.10
CA PRO A 215 9.83 6.26 -0.16
C PRO A 215 10.05 5.72 1.28
N GLU A 216 9.61 4.49 1.58
CA GLU A 216 9.96 3.79 2.84
C GLU A 216 11.37 3.18 2.82
N CYS A 217 12.06 3.20 1.66
CA CYS A 217 13.46 2.76 1.58
C CYS A 217 14.39 3.76 2.27
N ILE A 218 15.55 3.29 2.73
CA ILE A 218 16.56 4.16 3.32
C ILE A 218 17.00 5.27 2.33
N PRO A 219 17.40 6.46 2.83
CA PRO A 219 17.77 7.60 1.99
C PRO A 219 18.79 7.26 0.89
N GLU A 220 19.77 6.40 1.18
CA GLU A 220 20.82 6.00 0.26
C GLU A 220 20.28 5.18 -0.93
N VAL A 221 19.19 4.43 -0.74
CA VAL A 221 18.50 3.71 -1.82
C VAL A 221 17.62 4.67 -2.62
N VAL A 222 16.96 5.60 -1.94
CA VAL A 222 16.15 6.66 -2.57
C VAL A 222 17.01 7.53 -3.50
N ASP A 223 18.23 7.88 -3.08
CA ASP A 223 19.17 8.70 -3.86
C ASP A 223 19.66 8.01 -5.16
N LEU A 224 19.50 6.69 -5.26
CA LEU A 224 19.88 5.91 -6.44
C LEU A 224 18.71 5.71 -7.42
N ALA A 225 17.50 6.15 -7.06
CA ALA A 225 16.30 5.99 -7.87
C ALA A 225 16.32 6.89 -9.12
N ASP A 226 15.69 6.42 -10.20
CA ASP A 226 15.25 7.33 -11.27
C ASP A 226 13.98 8.06 -10.83
N GLU A 227 13.07 7.35 -10.17
CA GLU A 227 11.80 7.89 -9.70
C GLU A 227 11.39 7.26 -8.36
N VAL A 228 10.70 8.05 -7.52
CA VAL A 228 10.23 7.63 -6.19
C VAL A 228 8.71 7.73 -6.13
N PHE A 229 8.03 6.61 -5.88
CA PHE A 229 6.57 6.55 -5.91
C PHE A 229 5.98 5.62 -4.85
N SER A 230 4.72 5.86 -4.49
CA SER A 230 3.89 4.82 -3.86
C SER A 230 3.69 3.64 -4.80
N THR A 231 3.19 2.52 -4.29
CA THR A 231 2.81 1.35 -5.11
C THR A 231 1.88 1.73 -6.27
N THR A 232 0.82 2.49 -5.99
CA THR A 232 -0.11 2.98 -7.02
C THR A 232 0.61 3.90 -8.02
N GLY A 233 1.49 4.77 -7.52
CA GLY A 233 2.31 5.66 -8.35
C GLY A 233 3.23 4.90 -9.31
N MET A 234 3.87 3.82 -8.85
CA MET A 234 4.72 2.95 -9.68
C MET A 234 3.92 2.31 -10.82
N VAL A 235 2.74 1.74 -10.52
CA VAL A 235 1.87 1.13 -11.54
C VAL A 235 1.44 2.17 -12.58
N ASN A 236 1.03 3.35 -12.13
CA ASN A 236 0.64 4.44 -13.02
C ASN A 236 1.79 4.96 -13.89
N TYR A 237 3.00 5.05 -13.32
CA TYR A 237 4.20 5.44 -14.05
C TYR A 237 4.56 4.40 -15.11
N VAL A 238 4.60 3.12 -14.74
CA VAL A 238 4.89 2.02 -15.69
C VAL A 238 3.87 2.00 -16.83
N LYS A 239 2.59 2.22 -16.55
CA LYS A 239 1.53 2.29 -17.57
C LYS A 239 1.78 3.37 -18.63
N GLN A 240 2.32 4.51 -18.22
CA GLN A 240 2.53 5.68 -19.08
C GLN A 240 3.93 5.75 -19.69
N SER A 241 4.91 5.09 -19.07
CA SER A 241 6.30 5.12 -19.49
C SER A 241 6.51 4.33 -20.79
N PRO A 242 7.32 4.87 -21.74
CA PRO A 242 7.75 4.13 -22.93
C PRO A 242 8.80 3.06 -22.61
N ASP A 243 9.42 3.11 -21.42
CA ASP A 243 10.47 2.18 -21.01
C ASP A 243 9.94 0.75 -20.91
N LYS A 244 10.82 -0.20 -21.24
CA LYS A 244 10.51 -1.63 -21.30
C LYS A 244 11.13 -2.43 -20.17
N THR A 245 12.04 -1.85 -19.41
CA THR A 245 12.78 -2.55 -18.37
C THR A 245 12.83 -1.71 -17.11
N PHE A 246 12.51 -2.34 -15.98
CA PHE A 246 12.45 -1.66 -14.68
C PHE A 246 13.12 -2.48 -13.60
N ILE A 247 13.81 -1.80 -12.68
CA ILE A 247 14.23 -2.34 -11.38
C ILE A 247 13.31 -1.72 -10.33
N ILE A 248 12.62 -2.54 -9.55
CA ILE A 248 11.63 -2.12 -8.57
C ILE A 248 12.12 -2.44 -7.15
N ALA A 249 12.28 -1.40 -6.32
CA ALA A 249 12.60 -1.53 -4.89
C ALA A 249 11.34 -1.37 -4.04
N THR A 250 10.53 -2.44 -4.01
CA THR A 250 9.37 -2.58 -3.14
C THR A 250 9.03 -4.06 -2.93
N GLU A 251 7.96 -4.34 -2.20
CA GLU A 251 7.44 -5.68 -1.95
C GLU A 251 7.14 -6.46 -3.26
N ILE A 252 7.40 -7.79 -3.26
CA ILE A 252 7.39 -8.67 -4.44
C ILE A 252 6.02 -8.74 -5.15
N GLY A 253 4.91 -8.70 -4.41
CA GLY A 253 3.56 -8.70 -4.94
C GLY A 253 3.29 -7.55 -5.91
N VAL A 254 3.92 -6.39 -5.72
CA VAL A 254 3.84 -5.28 -6.70
C VAL A 254 4.50 -5.66 -8.02
N ILE A 255 5.66 -6.32 -7.98
CA ILE A 255 6.35 -6.79 -9.19
C ILE A 255 5.52 -7.87 -9.90
N GLU A 256 4.89 -8.77 -9.16
CA GLU A 256 3.99 -9.79 -9.73
C GLU A 256 2.79 -9.16 -10.42
N ARG A 257 2.16 -8.16 -9.80
CA ARG A 257 1.10 -7.36 -10.41
C ARG A 257 1.57 -6.69 -11.71
N LEU A 258 2.72 -6.02 -11.68
CA LEU A 258 3.28 -5.34 -12.86
C LEU A 258 3.53 -6.33 -14.02
N LYS A 259 4.03 -7.53 -13.73
CA LYS A 259 4.23 -8.60 -14.73
C LYS A 259 2.92 -9.08 -15.34
N LEU A 260 1.84 -9.13 -14.55
CA LEU A 260 0.51 -9.53 -15.04
C LEU A 260 -0.14 -8.42 -15.87
N GLU A 261 -0.04 -7.17 -15.45
CA GLU A 261 -0.66 -6.03 -16.13
C GLU A 261 0.10 -5.59 -17.40
N PHE A 262 1.43 -5.78 -17.43
CA PHE A 262 2.31 -5.35 -18.52
C PHE A 262 3.27 -6.47 -18.96
N PRO A 263 2.76 -7.57 -19.53
CA PRO A 263 3.57 -8.75 -19.87
C PRO A 263 4.63 -8.48 -20.95
N GLU A 264 4.53 -7.37 -21.69
CA GLU A 264 5.51 -6.92 -22.67
C GLU A 264 6.69 -6.16 -22.06
N LYS A 265 6.66 -5.89 -20.76
CA LYS A 265 7.71 -5.19 -20.00
C LYS A 265 8.45 -6.17 -19.08
N VAL A 266 9.70 -5.85 -18.78
CA VAL A 266 10.60 -6.66 -17.97
C VAL A 266 10.79 -6.00 -16.61
N PHE A 267 10.57 -6.76 -15.54
CA PHE A 267 10.65 -6.27 -14.16
C PHE A 267 11.63 -7.10 -13.34
N PHE A 268 12.63 -6.43 -12.76
CA PHE A 268 13.59 -6.98 -11.81
C PHE A 268 13.28 -6.42 -10.42
N GLN A 269 13.38 -7.26 -9.38
CA GLN A 269 13.31 -6.77 -8.01
C GLN A 269 14.70 -6.31 -7.56
N ALA A 270 14.77 -5.16 -6.87
CA ALA A 270 16.00 -4.68 -6.29
C ALA A 270 16.55 -5.68 -5.24
N PRO A 271 17.86 -5.99 -5.22
CA PRO A 271 18.43 -6.91 -4.23
C PRO A 271 18.36 -6.34 -2.79
N PRO A 272 18.19 -7.19 -1.76
CA PRO A 272 18.11 -8.65 -1.80
C PRO A 272 16.70 -9.21 -2.10
N GLY A 273 15.72 -8.34 -2.39
CA GLY A 273 14.32 -8.70 -2.55
C GLY A 273 13.48 -8.36 -1.31
N GLY A 274 12.23 -7.98 -1.53
CA GLY A 274 11.23 -7.54 -0.54
C GLY A 274 10.03 -8.48 -0.49
N THR A 275 9.64 -8.95 0.69
CA THR A 275 8.44 -9.77 0.90
C THR A 275 7.88 -9.43 2.28
N CYS A 276 6.59 -9.16 2.34
CA CYS A 276 5.86 -8.80 3.57
C CYS A 276 5.04 -9.98 4.09
#